data_AF-A0AA86PPY3-F1
#
_entry.id   AF-A0AA86PPY3-F1
#
_cell.length_a   1.000
_cell.length_b   1.000
_cell.length_c   1.000
_cell.angle_alpha   90.00
_cell.angle_beta   90.00
_cell.angle_gamma   90.00
#
_symmetry.space_group_name_H-M   'P 1'
#
loop_
_entity.id
_entity.type
_entity.pdbx_description
1 polymer ?
#
loop_
_entity_poly.entity_id
_entity_poly.type
_entity_poly.pdbx_seq_one_letter_code
_entity_poly.pdbx_strand_id
1 'polypeptide(L)'
;MFAKCQKKQQQMIRQQLEKNTVTKSQLTCAICLGIYDNPVVCSSGRSYCAKCIKKSVEMGNTRCPITNIEIQQVFYPNIELKQIVEQYKSKYQIKNTDNLRELLNNSFEFLEYFLEQFNQIMHVTLDINGFVSLLFLDLLEI
;
A
#
# COMPACT_ATOMS: atom_id res chain seq x y z
N MET A 1 -33.50 8.91 14.96
CA MET A 1 -33.18 7.68 15.73
C MET A 1 -32.49 6.62 14.85
N PHE A 2 -32.95 6.36 13.62
CA PHE A 2 -32.40 5.38 12.67
C PHE A 2 -30.90 5.54 12.31
N ALA A 3 -30.44 6.77 12.01
CA ALA A 3 -29.04 7.03 11.66
C ALA A 3 -28.03 6.68 12.78
N LYS A 4 -28.46 6.78 14.06
CA LYS A 4 -27.62 6.44 15.22
C LYS A 4 -27.44 4.92 15.36
N CYS A 5 -28.46 4.14 15.00
CA CYS A 5 -28.41 2.68 14.98
C CYS A 5 -27.48 2.16 13.87
N GLN A 6 -27.59 2.72 12.65
CA GLN A 6 -26.72 2.37 11.52
C GLN A 6 -25.23 2.64 11.81
N LYS A 7 -24.88 3.79 12.41
CA LYS A 7 -23.47 4.08 12.77
C LYS A 7 -22.92 3.07 13.78
N LYS A 8 -23.72 2.68 14.78
CA LYS A 8 -23.32 1.68 15.79
C LYS A 8 -23.14 0.29 15.17
N GLN A 9 -23.99 -0.08 14.20
CA GLN A 9 -23.89 -1.34 13.45
C GLN A 9 -22.63 -1.36 12.55
N GLN A 10 -22.35 -0.28 11.84
CA GLN A 10 -21.12 -0.13 11.04
C GLN A 10 -19.85 -0.23 11.91
N GLN A 11 -19.86 0.39 13.10
CA GLN A 11 -18.73 0.32 14.02
C GLN A 11 -18.45 -1.11 14.50
N MET A 12 -19.48 -1.89 14.83
CA MET A 12 -19.33 -3.30 15.24
C MET A 12 -18.76 -4.17 14.11
N ILE A 13 -19.24 -3.97 12.88
CA ILE A 13 -18.73 -4.68 11.69
C ILE A 13 -17.26 -4.34 11.46
N ARG A 14 -16.88 -3.05 11.57
CA ARG A 14 -15.48 -2.60 11.40
C ARG A 14 -14.55 -3.24 12.42
N GLN A 15 -14.97 -3.33 13.69
CA GLN A 15 -14.20 -3.97 14.75
C GLN A 15 -14.02 -5.49 14.52
N GLN A 16 -15.04 -6.17 14.00
CA GLN A 16 -14.93 -7.59 13.61
C GLN A 16 -13.99 -7.77 12.41
N LEU A 17 -14.06 -6.89 11.42
CA LEU A 17 -13.15 -6.92 10.26
C LEU A 17 -11.70 -6.70 10.67
N GLU A 18 -11.43 -5.75 11.58
CA GLU A 18 -10.09 -5.50 12.12
C GLU A 18 -9.53 -6.71 12.87
N LYS A 19 -10.34 -7.35 13.74
CA LYS A 19 -9.93 -8.56 14.46
C LYS A 19 -9.63 -9.76 13.54
N ASN A 20 -10.29 -9.84 12.39
CA ASN A 20 -10.08 -10.90 11.41
C ASN A 20 -8.97 -10.58 10.39
N THR A 21 -8.29 -9.43 10.53
CA THR A 21 -7.18 -9.11 9.64
C THR A 21 -5.89 -9.80 10.06
N VAL A 22 -5.27 -10.50 9.10
CA VAL A 22 -3.93 -11.05 9.26
C VAL A 22 -2.92 -9.90 9.35
N THR A 23 -2.09 -9.91 10.38
CA THR A 23 -1.07 -8.89 10.61
C THR A 23 0.29 -9.29 10.03
N LYS A 24 1.17 -8.31 9.82
CA LYS A 24 2.55 -8.55 9.37
C LYS A 24 3.26 -9.57 10.26
N SER A 25 3.11 -9.45 11.58
CA SER A 25 3.80 -10.31 12.55
C SER A 25 3.38 -11.77 12.46
N GLN A 26 2.13 -12.06 12.11
CA GLN A 26 1.64 -13.42 11.89
C GLN A 26 2.24 -14.08 10.63
N LEU A 27 2.79 -13.28 9.72
CA LEU A 27 3.38 -13.73 8.46
C LEU A 27 4.91 -13.60 8.44
N THR A 28 5.52 -13.43 9.61
CA THR A 28 6.97 -13.24 9.75
C THR A 28 7.66 -14.55 10.11
N CYS A 29 8.71 -14.88 9.36
CA CYS A 29 9.60 -16.00 9.66
C CYS A 29 10.47 -15.69 10.88
N ALA A 30 10.51 -16.60 11.86
CA ALA A 30 11.29 -16.41 13.09
C ALA A 30 12.82 -16.50 12.89
N ILE A 31 13.31 -16.89 11.71
CA ILE A 31 14.75 -16.97 11.42
C ILE A 31 15.25 -15.68 10.76
N CYS A 32 14.64 -15.25 9.65
CA CYS A 32 15.07 -14.04 8.93
C CYS A 32 14.35 -12.76 9.37
N LEU A 33 13.33 -12.87 10.22
CA LEU A 33 12.47 -11.77 10.69
C LEU A 33 11.76 -11.00 9.55
N GLY A 34 11.79 -11.55 8.33
CA GLY A 34 11.07 -11.07 7.17
C GLY A 34 9.75 -11.82 6.94
N ILE A 35 8.92 -11.29 6.04
CA ILE A 35 7.71 -12.00 5.58
C ILE A 35 8.14 -13.32 4.93
N TYR A 36 7.39 -14.40 5.19
CA TYR A 36 7.67 -15.71 4.62
C TYR A 36 7.92 -15.67 3.10
N ASP A 37 8.95 -16.40 2.68
CA ASP A 37 9.26 -16.71 1.29
C ASP A 37 9.32 -18.23 1.13
N ASN A 38 8.42 -18.77 0.32
CA ASN A 38 8.20 -20.22 0.13
C ASN A 38 8.22 -20.98 1.47
N PRO A 39 7.21 -20.74 2.32
CA PRO A 39 7.17 -21.34 3.65
C PRO A 39 7.10 -22.86 3.59
N VAL A 40 7.84 -23.52 4.47
CA VAL A 40 7.81 -24.98 4.68
C VAL A 40 7.57 -25.28 6.15
N VAL A 41 6.82 -26.35 6.42
CA VAL A 41 6.57 -26.92 7.74
C VAL A 41 7.66 -27.92 8.06
N CYS A 42 8.28 -27.77 9.23
CA CYS A 42 9.17 -28.77 9.79
C CYS A 42 8.41 -29.77 10.67
N SER A 43 9.03 -30.89 11.02
CA SER A 43 8.45 -31.94 11.89
C SER A 43 7.96 -31.44 13.26
N SER A 44 8.44 -30.29 13.75
CA SER A 44 7.92 -29.66 14.96
C SER A 44 6.57 -28.93 14.78
N GLY A 45 6.03 -28.90 13.55
CA GLY A 45 4.78 -28.22 13.21
C GLY A 45 4.90 -26.70 12.96
N ARG A 46 6.12 -26.15 13.03
CA ARG A 46 6.39 -24.72 12.77
C ARG A 46 6.80 -24.46 11.33
N SER A 47 6.42 -23.30 10.81
CA SER A 47 6.76 -22.85 9.46
C SER A 47 7.95 -21.89 9.44
N TYR A 48 8.81 -22.04 8.44
CA TYR A 48 9.98 -21.21 8.16
C TYR A 48 10.10 -20.97 6.65
N CYS A 49 10.83 -19.94 6.21
CA CYS A 49 11.22 -19.88 4.80
C CYS A 49 12.08 -21.11 4.46
N ALA A 50 11.85 -21.72 3.30
CA ALA A 50 12.59 -22.92 2.86
C ALA A 50 14.11 -22.74 2.97
N LYS A 51 14.63 -21.61 2.47
CA LYS A 51 16.06 -21.27 2.53
C LYS A 51 16.58 -21.11 3.97
N CYS A 52 15.76 -20.54 4.86
CA CYS A 52 16.16 -20.25 6.23
C CYS A 52 16.35 -21.52 7.04
N ILE A 53 15.36 -22.42 7.02
CA ILE A 53 15.42 -23.64 7.83
C ILE A 53 16.44 -24.63 7.26
N LYS A 54 16.56 -24.72 5.93
CA LYS A 54 17.58 -25.55 5.28
C LYS A 54 18.99 -25.13 5.71
N LYS A 55 19.30 -23.83 5.62
CA LYS A 55 20.59 -23.29 6.06
C LYS A 55 20.84 -23.51 7.56
N SER A 56 19.81 -23.36 8.38
CA SER A 56 19.92 -23.56 9.83
C SER A 56 20.36 -25.00 10.17
N VAL A 57 19.73 -25.99 9.51
CA VAL A 57 20.07 -27.42 9.66
C VAL A 57 21.45 -27.74 9.07
N GLU A 58 21.79 -27.19 7.90
CA GLU A 58 23.13 -27.34 7.30
C GLU A 58 24.26 -26.81 8.20
N MET A 59 23.97 -25.77 9.01
CA MET A 59 24.89 -25.24 10.02
C MET A 59 24.93 -26.07 11.32
N GLY A 60 24.27 -27.23 11.37
CA GLY A 60 24.24 -28.11 12.52
C GLY A 60 23.15 -27.80 13.56
N ASN A 61 22.25 -26.84 13.30
CA ASN A 61 21.14 -26.56 14.20
C ASN A 61 19.99 -27.54 13.92
N THR A 62 19.94 -28.63 14.68
CA THR A 62 18.94 -29.68 14.53
C THR A 62 17.68 -29.44 15.36
N ARG A 63 17.56 -28.29 16.03
CA ARG A 63 16.42 -27.97 16.92
C ARG A 63 15.64 -26.76 16.41
N CYS A 64 14.33 -26.84 16.61
CA CYS A 64 13.39 -25.78 16.25
C CYS A 64 13.68 -24.51 17.04
N PRO A 65 13.91 -23.36 16.38
CA PRO A 65 14.14 -22.08 17.08
C PRO A 65 12.98 -21.63 17.97
N ILE A 66 11.76 -22.14 17.76
CA ILE A 66 10.56 -21.72 18.50
C ILE A 66 10.18 -22.72 19.59
N THR A 67 10.21 -24.02 19.29
CA THR A 67 9.72 -25.06 20.21
C THR A 67 10.84 -25.86 20.88
N ASN A 68 12.09 -25.70 20.42
CA ASN A 68 13.25 -26.47 20.86
C ASN A 68 13.15 -28.00 20.65
N ILE A 69 12.19 -28.44 19.83
CA ILE A 69 12.02 -29.85 19.42
C ILE A 69 13.00 -30.17 18.29
N GLU A 70 13.54 -31.38 18.27
CA GLU A 70 14.40 -31.85 17.18
C GLU A 70 13.67 -31.87 15.84
N ILE A 71 14.36 -31.43 14.80
CA ILE A 71 13.83 -31.33 13.44
C ILE A 71 14.47 -32.40 12.58
N GLN A 72 13.63 -33.26 12.01
CA GLN A 72 13.99 -34.10 10.88
C GLN A 72 14.30 -33.23 9.66
N GLN A 73 15.30 -33.59 8.86
CA GLN A 73 15.72 -32.84 7.65
C GLN A 73 14.74 -32.98 6.46
N VAL A 74 13.47 -33.28 6.75
CA VAL A 74 12.38 -33.38 5.78
C VAL A 74 11.42 -32.24 6.04
N PHE A 75 11.14 -31.44 5.02
CA PHE A 75 10.30 -30.25 5.10
C PHE A 75 9.19 -30.33 4.06
N TYR A 76 7.97 -29.94 4.46
CA TYR A 76 6.79 -29.99 3.60
C TYR A 76 6.35 -28.58 3.23
N PRO A 77 6.09 -28.25 1.95
CA PRO A 77 5.58 -26.94 1.56
C PRO A 77 4.29 -26.57 2.30
N ASN A 78 4.23 -25.37 2.89
CA ASN A 78 3.01 -24.83 3.48
C ASN A 78 2.26 -23.99 2.44
N ILE A 79 1.50 -24.66 1.57
CA ILE A 79 0.80 -24.01 0.45
C ILE A 79 -0.22 -22.97 0.94
N GLU A 80 -0.94 -23.27 2.01
CA GLU A 80 -1.92 -22.36 2.59
C GLU A 80 -1.25 -21.07 3.11
N LEU A 81 -0.18 -21.19 3.91
CA LEU A 81 0.55 -20.02 4.39
C LEU A 81 1.15 -19.22 3.23
N LYS A 82 1.61 -19.87 2.16
CA LYS A 82 2.07 -19.20 0.95
C LYS A 82 0.97 -18.36 0.32
N GLN A 83 -0.23 -18.92 0.15
CA GLN A 83 -1.39 -18.19 -0.40
C GLN A 83 -1.78 -17.00 0.48
N ILE A 84 -1.80 -17.16 1.80
CA ILE A 84 -2.11 -16.06 2.74
C ILE A 84 -1.07 -14.94 2.62
N VAL A 85 0.22 -15.29 2.51
CA VAL A 85 1.30 -14.31 2.32
C VAL A 85 1.15 -13.56 1.00
N GLU A 86 0.80 -14.25 -0.08
CA GLU A 86 0.57 -13.65 -1.40
C GLU A 86 -0.62 -12.68 -1.38
N GLN A 87 -1.74 -13.07 -0.76
CA GLN A 87 -2.91 -12.21 -0.56
C GLN A 87 -2.57 -10.99 0.30
N TYR A 88 -1.76 -11.17 1.34
CA TYR A 88 -1.30 -10.06 2.16
C TYR A 88 -0.44 -9.09 1.32
N LYS A 89 0.52 -9.59 0.54
CA LYS A 89 1.38 -8.75 -0.32
C LYS A 89 0.56 -7.98 -1.36
N SER A 90 -0.41 -8.62 -2.01
CA SER A 90 -1.26 -7.94 -2.99
C SER A 90 -2.08 -6.81 -2.37
N LYS A 91 -2.66 -7.03 -1.17
CA LYS A 91 -3.39 -5.98 -0.44
C LYS A 91 -2.51 -4.77 -0.09
N TYR A 92 -1.25 -4.99 0.28
CA TYR A 92 -0.31 -3.89 0.55
C TYR A 92 0.09 -3.15 -0.73
N GLN A 93 0.28 -3.86 -1.85
CA GLN A 93 0.55 -3.23 -3.15
C GLN A 93 -0.63 -2.37 -3.59
N ILE A 94 -1.87 -2.89 -3.52
CA ILE A 94 -3.10 -2.15 -3.88
C ILE A 94 -3.25 -0.89 -3.02
N LYS A 95 -3.12 -0.99 -1.69
CA LYS A 95 -3.19 0.18 -0.81
C LYS A 95 -2.13 1.23 -1.14
N ASN A 96 -0.90 0.80 -1.44
CA ASN A 96 0.16 1.73 -1.80
C ASN A 96 -0.14 2.42 -3.15
N THR A 97 -0.66 1.69 -4.14
CA THR A 97 -1.06 2.28 -5.42
C THR A 97 -2.21 3.25 -5.29
N ASP A 98 -3.19 2.98 -4.43
CA ASP A 98 -4.32 3.87 -4.19
C ASP A 98 -3.86 5.16 -3.49
N ASN A 99 -3.00 5.05 -2.47
CA ASN A 99 -2.40 6.22 -1.81
C ASN A 99 -1.59 7.07 -2.79
N LEU A 100 -0.81 6.45 -3.69
CA LEU A 100 -0.05 7.16 -4.72
C LEU A 100 -0.96 7.88 -5.72
N ARG A 101 -2.06 7.24 -6.15
CA ARG A 101 -3.06 7.88 -7.03
C ARG A 101 -3.74 9.06 -6.38
N GLU A 102 -4.11 8.94 -5.10
CA GLU A 102 -4.71 10.04 -4.34
C GLU A 102 -3.76 11.23 -4.23
N LEU A 103 -2.48 10.99 -3.93
CA LEU A 103 -1.46 12.04 -3.94
C LEU A 103 -1.30 12.70 -5.31
N LEU A 104 -1.29 11.91 -6.39
CA LEU A 104 -1.20 12.42 -7.76
C LEU A 104 -2.43 13.23 -8.16
N ASN A 105 -3.63 12.76 -7.83
CA ASN A 105 -4.88 13.45 -8.12
C ASN A 105 -4.94 14.79 -7.39
N ASN A 106 -4.60 14.83 -6.11
CA ASN A 106 -4.54 16.07 -5.34
C ASN A 106 -3.53 17.07 -5.93
N SER A 107 -2.39 16.58 -6.43
CA SER A 107 -1.41 17.43 -7.12
C SER A 107 -1.93 17.93 -8.48
N PHE A 108 -2.68 17.11 -9.20
CA PHE A 108 -3.22 17.46 -10.52
C PHE A 108 -4.36 18.47 -10.42
N GLU A 109 -5.29 18.28 -9.48
CA GLU A 109 -6.36 19.25 -9.18
C GLU A 109 -5.80 20.64 -8.85
N PHE A 110 -4.69 20.69 -8.10
CA PHE A 110 -4.01 21.94 -7.81
C PHE A 110 -3.46 22.60 -9.09
N LEU A 111 -2.81 21.84 -9.97
CA LEU A 111 -2.30 22.37 -11.24
C LEU A 111 -3.41 22.85 -12.18
N GLU A 112 -4.52 22.11 -12.30
CA GLU A 112 -5.68 22.53 -13.10
C GLU A 112 -6.24 23.86 -12.58
N TYR A 113 -6.38 24.00 -11.26
CA TYR A 113 -6.81 25.25 -10.65
C TYR A 113 -5.88 26.41 -11.00
N PHE A 114 -4.55 26.24 -10.92
CA PHE A 114 -3.61 27.30 -11.31
C PHE A 114 -3.70 27.64 -12.80
N LEU A 115 -3.84 26.64 -13.67
CA LEU A 115 -3.95 26.86 -15.11
C LEU A 115 -5.23 27.63 -15.48
N GLU A 116 -6.35 27.36 -14.80
CA GLU A 116 -7.59 28.14 -14.97
C GLU A 116 -7.40 29.60 -14.56
N GLN A 117 -6.71 29.85 -13.44
CA GLN A 117 -6.41 31.21 -12.99
C GLN A 117 -5.46 31.95 -13.97
N PHE A 118 -4.44 31.27 -14.50
CA PHE A 118 -3.55 31.84 -15.51
C PHE A 118 -4.25 32.11 -16.84
N ASN A 119 -5.18 31.26 -17.28
CA ASN A 119 -5.98 31.50 -18.49
C ASN A 119 -6.86 32.74 -18.35
N GLN A 120 -7.44 32.98 -17.17
CA GLN A 120 -8.18 34.23 -16.92
C GLN A 120 -7.28 35.47 -17.05
N ILE A 121 -6.04 35.41 -16.53
CA ILE A 121 -5.08 36.52 -16.64
C ILE A 121 -4.63 36.74 -18.10
N MET A 122 -4.39 35.67 -18.86
CA MET A 122 -4.00 35.73 -20.29
C MET A 122 -5.10 36.32 -21.19
N HIS A 123 -6.37 36.02 -20.92
CA HIS A 123 -7.48 36.64 -21.65
C HIS A 123 -7.57 38.14 -21.39
N VAL A 124 -7.34 38.57 -20.14
CA VAL A 124 -7.36 39.99 -19.77
C VAL A 124 -6.19 40.77 -20.38
N THR A 125 -4.99 40.19 -20.47
CA THR A 125 -3.83 40.86 -21.07
C THR A 125 -3.93 40.99 -22.60
N LEU A 126 -4.55 40.02 -23.29
CA LEU A 126 -4.86 40.13 -24.72
C LEU A 126 -5.89 41.24 -24.99
N ASP A 127 -6.94 41.35 -24.18
CA ASP A 127 -7.92 42.43 -24.28
C ASP A 127 -7.32 43.81 -23.99
N ILE A 128 -6.46 43.93 -22.96
CA ILE A 128 -5.76 45.19 -22.65
C ILE A 128 -4.81 45.58 -23.79
N ASN A 129 -4.06 44.64 -24.35
CA ASN A 129 -3.17 44.93 -25.48
C ASN A 129 -3.95 45.33 -26.75
N GLY A 130 -5.10 44.70 -27.00
CA GLY A 130 -6.01 45.11 -28.07
C GLY A 130 -6.59 46.52 -27.84
N PHE A 131 -6.95 46.85 -26.59
CA PHE A 131 -7.47 48.16 -26.22
C PHE A 131 -6.41 49.26 -26.27
N VAL A 132 -5.18 48.97 -25.85
CA VAL A 132 -4.02 49.88 -25.96
C VAL A 132 -3.65 50.09 -27.44
N SER A 133 -3.76 49.06 -28.28
CA SER A 133 -3.51 49.18 -29.72
C SER A 133 -4.54 50.05 -30.45
N LEU A 134 -5.81 50.06 -30.00
CA LEU A 134 -6.85 50.94 -30.53
C LEU A 134 -6.65 52.40 -30.08
N LEU A 135 -6.31 52.61 -28.80
CA LEU A 135 -5.96 53.94 -28.27
C LEU A 135 -4.70 54.54 -28.94
N PHE A 136 -3.78 53.70 -29.42
CA PHE A 136 -2.58 54.15 -30.16
C PHE A 136 -2.88 54.56 -31.60
N LEU A 137 -3.92 54.02 -32.22
CA LEU A 137 -4.37 54.42 -33.56
C LEU A 137 -5.16 55.73 -33.52
N ASP A 138 -5.96 55.94 -32.46
CA ASP A 138 -6.68 57.21 -32.24
C ASP A 138 -5.75 58.40 -31.93
N LEU A 139 -4.53 58.14 -31.43
CA LEU A 139 -3.50 59.17 -31.18
C LEU A 139 -2.63 59.51 -32.40
N LEU A 140 -2.71 58.73 -33.47
CA LEU A 140 -1.95 58.92 -34.72
C LEU A 140 -2.78 59.57 -35.84
N GLU A 141 -4.07 59.85 -35.59
CA GLU A 141 -4.98 60.58 -36.50
C GLU A 141 -5.26 62.05 -36.07
N ILE A 142 -4.40 62.64 -35.22
CA ILE A 142 -4.36 64.10 -34.94
C ILE A 142 -3.02 64.66 -35.37
#